data_AF-A0A7K9GKS8-F1
#
_entry.id   AF-A0A7K9GKS8-F1
#
_cell.length_a   1.000
_cell.length_b   1.000
_cell.length_c   1.000
_cell.angle_alpha   90.00
_cell.angle_beta   90.00
_cell.angle_gamma   90.00
#
_symmetry.space_group_name_H-M   'P 1'
#
loop_
_entity.id
_entity.type
_entity.pdbx_description
1 polymer ?
#
loop_
_entity_poly.entity_id
_entity_poly.type
_entity_poly.pdbx_seq_one_letter_code
_entity_poly.pdbx_strand_id
1 'polypeptide(L)'
;TQFISAELTEDQLELLLESLERKIVSQQLNLVRTQITLGSFQGEAGDMLLSFQHKEEQMLTIALVELSGVQLQEDGSAVPRDKPFEAMAALFVALYALNFLSG
;
A
#
# COMPACT_ATOMS: atom_id res chain seq x y z
N THR A 1 -3.11 6.47 -18.67
CA THR A 1 -3.99 5.48 -18.01
C THR A 1 -3.49 4.04 -18.18
N GLN A 2 -2.81 3.70 -19.29
CA GLN A 2 -2.37 2.32 -19.59
C GLN A 2 -1.16 1.80 -18.77
N PHE A 3 -0.45 2.68 -18.03
CA PHE A 3 0.76 2.31 -17.27
C PHE A 3 0.47 1.79 -15.85
N ILE A 4 -0.66 2.15 -15.25
CA ILE A 4 -0.95 1.78 -13.85
C ILE A 4 -1.55 0.37 -13.76
N SER A 5 -2.37 -0.03 -14.75
CA SER A 5 -3.04 -1.34 -14.75
C SER A 5 -2.15 -2.49 -15.23
N ALA A 6 -0.94 -2.23 -15.74
CA ALA A 6 -0.05 -3.30 -16.21
C ALA A 6 0.67 -3.99 -15.04
N GLU A 7 0.87 -3.27 -13.94
CA GLU A 7 1.67 -3.73 -12.78
C GLU A 7 0.81 -4.05 -11.55
N LEU A 8 -0.45 -3.61 -11.52
CA LEU A 8 -1.40 -3.97 -10.46
C LEU A 8 -2.26 -5.16 -10.88
N THR A 9 -2.40 -6.14 -10.00
CA THR A 9 -3.27 -7.30 -10.24
C THR A 9 -4.76 -6.93 -10.09
N GLU A 10 -5.67 -7.75 -10.62
CA GLU A 10 -7.12 -7.58 -10.41
C GLU A 10 -7.46 -7.57 -8.91
N ASP A 11 -6.87 -8.48 -8.13
CA ASP A 11 -7.01 -8.52 -6.66
C ASP A 11 -6.59 -7.19 -6.01
N GLN A 12 -5.49 -6.57 -6.46
CA GLN A 12 -5.07 -5.26 -5.93
C GLN A 12 -6.06 -4.16 -6.27
N LEU A 13 -6.68 -4.19 -7.45
CA LEU A 13 -7.68 -3.21 -7.85
C LEU A 13 -8.96 -3.34 -6.99
N GLU A 14 -9.39 -4.56 -6.69
CA GLU A 14 -10.53 -4.81 -5.79
C GLU A 14 -10.25 -4.28 -4.37
N LEU A 15 -9.07 -4.57 -3.83
CA LEU A 15 -8.67 -4.08 -2.52
C LEU A 15 -8.58 -2.54 -2.49
N LEU A 16 -8.14 -1.90 -3.58
CA LEU A 16 -8.11 -0.43 -3.69
C LEU A 16 -9.52 0.18 -3.71
N LEU A 17 -10.50 -0.49 -4.31
CA LEU A 17 -11.90 -0.06 -4.25
C LEU A 17 -12.44 -0.18 -2.82
N GLU A 18 -12.16 -1.29 -2.13
CA GLU A 18 -12.55 -1.47 -0.74
C GLU A 18 -11.88 -0.43 0.19
N SER A 19 -10.60 -0.11 -0.04
CA SER A 19 -9.91 0.98 0.66
C SER A 19 -10.61 2.33 0.52
N LEU A 20 -11.13 2.62 -0.68
CA LEU A 20 -11.84 3.86 -0.97
C LEU A 20 -13.16 3.91 -0.20
N GLU A 21 -13.95 2.82 -0.21
CA GLU A 21 -15.21 2.71 0.53
C GLU A 21 -15.01 2.86 2.04
N ARG A 22 -13.93 2.28 2.56
CA ARG A 22 -13.52 2.37 3.97
C ARG A 22 -12.86 3.69 4.36
N LYS A 23 -12.55 4.56 3.38
CA LYS A 23 -11.90 5.87 3.58
C LYS A 23 -10.51 5.79 4.20
N ILE A 24 -9.75 4.74 3.89
CA ILE A 24 -8.40 4.49 4.44
C ILE A 24 -7.26 4.79 3.44
N VAL A 25 -7.58 5.24 2.23
CA VAL A 25 -6.62 5.51 1.15
C VAL A 25 -5.50 6.47 1.58
N SER A 26 -5.82 7.50 2.36
CA SER A 26 -4.84 8.49 2.83
C SER A 26 -3.81 7.88 3.79
N GLN A 27 -4.23 6.98 4.68
CA GLN A 27 -3.36 6.25 5.60
C GLN A 27 -2.45 5.28 4.84
N GLN A 28 -3.02 4.54 3.88
CA GLN A 28 -2.27 3.64 3.01
C GLN A 28 -1.23 4.37 2.16
N LEU A 29 -1.59 5.52 1.57
CA LEU A 29 -0.67 6.35 0.79
C LEU A 29 0.53 6.78 1.63
N ASN A 30 0.31 7.19 2.89
CA ASN A 30 1.40 7.59 3.78
C ASN A 30 2.32 6.41 4.10
N LEU A 31 1.76 5.23 4.39
CA LEU A 31 2.54 4.02 4.63
C LEU A 31 3.41 3.66 3.42
N VAL A 32 2.80 3.56 2.23
CA VAL A 32 3.51 3.20 0.99
C VAL A 32 4.58 4.23 0.65
N ARG A 33 4.31 5.53 0.83
CA ARG A 33 5.30 6.60 0.63
C ARG A 33 6.52 6.41 1.53
N THR A 34 6.31 6.11 2.81
CA THR A 34 7.40 5.89 3.78
C THR A 34 8.26 4.71 3.37
N GLN A 35 7.63 3.59 2.98
CA GLN A 35 8.35 2.39 2.54
C GLN A 35 9.21 2.64 1.29
N ILE A 36 8.71 3.39 0.32
CA ILE A 36 9.47 3.74 -0.90
C ILE A 36 10.62 4.71 -0.59
N THR A 37 10.39 5.70 0.30
CA THR A 37 11.33 6.80 0.56
C THR A 37 12.52 6.35 1.40
N LEU A 38 12.30 5.45 2.37
CA LEU A 38 13.36 4.99 3.26
C LEU A 38 14.37 4.10 2.55
N GLY A 39 14.00 3.41 1.46
CA GLY A 39 14.89 2.54 0.67
C GLY A 39 15.40 1.30 1.44
N SER A 40 15.39 1.34 2.76
CA SER A 40 15.44 0.23 3.67
C SER A 40 14.05 0.01 4.22
N PHE A 41 13.51 -1.17 3.98
CA PHE A 41 12.29 -1.66 4.61
C PHE A 41 12.48 -1.95 6.12
N GLN A 42 13.40 -1.22 6.75
CA GLN A 42 13.89 -1.38 8.12
C GLN A 42 13.63 -0.07 8.89
N GLY A 43 12.38 0.15 9.32
CA GLY A 43 12.05 1.12 10.38
C GLY A 43 10.88 2.09 10.12
N GLU A 44 10.14 2.40 11.20
CA GLU A 44 9.09 3.42 11.40
C GLU A 44 7.76 3.34 10.64
N ALA A 45 7.49 2.32 9.82
CA ALA A 45 6.13 2.10 9.32
C ALA A 45 5.18 1.40 10.34
N GLY A 46 5.72 0.86 11.44
CA GLY A 46 4.93 0.20 12.50
C GLY A 46 3.86 1.11 13.10
N ASP A 47 4.24 2.34 13.45
CA ASP A 47 3.29 3.35 13.95
C ASP A 47 2.21 3.71 12.92
N MET A 48 2.49 3.56 11.62
CA MET A 48 1.49 3.80 10.56
C MET A 48 0.49 2.65 10.44
N LEU A 49 0.89 1.39 10.65
CA LEU A 49 -0.05 0.27 10.74
C LEU A 49 -0.92 0.35 12.00
N LEU A 50 -0.38 0.89 13.09
CA LEU A 50 -1.16 1.14 14.31
C LEU A 50 -2.15 2.32 14.16
N SER A 51 -2.02 3.13 13.11
CA SER A 51 -2.96 4.24 12.86
C SER A 51 -4.33 3.79 12.35
N PHE A 52 -4.43 2.57 11.82
CA PHE A 52 -5.71 1.99 11.39
C PHE A 52 -6.56 1.61 12.60
N GLN A 53 -7.85 1.93 12.55
CA GLN A 53 -8.75 1.72 13.69
C GLN A 53 -9.20 0.27 13.79
N HIS A 54 -9.26 -0.43 12.67
CA HIS A 54 -9.77 -1.80 12.58
C HIS A 54 -8.72 -2.76 12.05
N LYS A 55 -8.70 -3.99 12.60
CA LYS A 55 -7.77 -5.04 12.16
C LYS A 55 -7.98 -5.40 10.69
N GLU A 56 -9.22 -5.32 10.20
CA GLU A 56 -9.56 -5.55 8.81
C GLU A 56 -8.88 -4.53 7.88
N GLU A 57 -8.78 -3.26 8.28
CA GLU A 57 -8.11 -2.21 7.50
C GLU A 57 -6.59 -2.42 7.46
N GLN A 58 -6.01 -2.90 8.56
CA GLN A 58 -4.61 -3.30 8.62
C GLN A 58 -4.33 -4.47 7.68
N MET A 59 -5.13 -5.54 7.77
CA MET A 59 -5.00 -6.74 6.93
C MET A 59 -5.16 -6.41 5.44
N LEU A 60 -6.12 -5.55 5.10
CA LEU A 60 -6.32 -5.06 3.74
C LEU A 60 -5.06 -4.33 3.23
N THR A 61 -4.49 -3.45 4.05
CA THR A 61 -3.27 -2.71 3.71
C THR A 61 -2.06 -3.63 3.55
N ILE A 62 -1.91 -4.63 4.43
CA ILE A 62 -0.89 -5.67 4.32
C ILE A 62 -1.03 -6.40 2.99
N ALA A 63 -2.25 -6.86 2.65
CA ALA A 63 -2.50 -7.57 1.40
C ALA A 63 -2.14 -6.73 0.16
N LEU A 64 -2.46 -5.44 0.13
CA LEU A 64 -2.10 -4.54 -0.97
C LEU A 64 -0.58 -4.47 -1.19
N VAL A 65 0.18 -4.34 -0.11
CA VAL A 65 1.65 -4.23 -0.14
C VAL A 65 2.30 -5.57 -0.47
N GLU A 66 1.76 -6.68 0.05
CA GLU A 66 2.22 -8.04 -0.27
C GLU A 66 2.04 -8.40 -1.74
N LEU A 67 0.90 -8.04 -2.34
CA LEU A 67 0.65 -8.23 -3.77
C LEU A 67 1.59 -7.37 -4.64
N SER A 68 2.21 -6.32 -4.08
CA SER A 68 3.28 -5.54 -4.73
C SER A 68 4.69 -6.13 -4.52
N GLY A 69 4.81 -7.36 -4.02
CA GLY A 69 6.08 -8.07 -3.88
C GLY A 69 6.88 -7.69 -2.63
N VAL A 70 6.24 -7.09 -1.62
CA VAL A 70 6.84 -6.71 -0.34
C VAL A 70 6.12 -7.41 0.80
N GLN A 71 6.81 -8.26 1.55
CA GLN A 71 6.24 -8.81 2.77
C GLN A 71 6.15 -7.71 3.84
N LEU A 72 4.94 -7.30 4.22
CA LEU A 72 4.71 -6.34 5.29
C LEU A 72 4.26 -7.08 6.55
N GLN A 73 5.06 -6.99 7.62
CA GLN A 73 4.75 -7.61 8.90
C GLN A 73 3.82 -6.69 9.72
N GLU A 74 3.10 -7.27 10.70
CA GLU A 74 2.20 -6.51 11.58
C GLU A 74 2.93 -5.44 12.42
N ASP A 75 4.24 -5.60 12.64
CA ASP A 75 5.09 -4.61 13.30
C ASP A 75 5.55 -3.46 12.37
N GLY A 76 5.10 -3.47 11.11
CA GLY A 76 5.43 -2.51 10.07
C GLY A 76 6.80 -2.68 9.44
N SER A 77 7.58 -3.67 9.86
CA SER A 77 8.78 -4.05 9.12
C SER A 77 8.38 -4.62 7.77
N ALA A 78 9.19 -4.35 6.75
CA ALA A 78 8.93 -4.85 5.41
C ALA A 78 10.15 -5.59 4.87
N VAL A 79 9.94 -6.56 4.00
CA VAL A 79 11.01 -7.32 3.36
C VAL A 79 10.70 -7.45 1.87
N PRO A 80 11.56 -6.97 0.97
CA PRO A 80 11.35 -7.12 -0.47
C PRO A 80 11.51 -8.60 -0.87
N ARG A 81 10.59 -9.11 -1.71
CA ARG A 81 10.62 -10.49 -2.20
C ARG A 81 10.85 -10.60 -3.70
N ASP A 82 10.06 -9.88 -4.52
CA ASP A 82 9.97 -10.16 -5.96
C ASP A 82 10.15 -8.90 -6.84
N LYS A 83 11.35 -8.28 -6.80
CA LYS A 83 11.65 -7.02 -7.53
C LYS A 83 10.51 -5.99 -7.37
N PRO A 84 10.19 -5.56 -6.15
CA PRO A 84 8.93 -4.88 -5.84
C PRO A 84 8.83 -3.43 -6.33
N PHE A 85 9.88 -2.87 -6.94
CA PHE A 85 9.95 -1.43 -7.15
C PHE A 85 8.85 -0.93 -8.10
N GLU A 86 8.68 -1.59 -9.24
CA GLU A 86 7.68 -1.24 -10.25
C GLU A 86 6.26 -1.38 -9.68
N ALA A 87 5.95 -2.50 -9.03
CA ALA A 87 4.64 -2.76 -8.44
C ALA A 87 4.33 -1.84 -7.25
N MET A 88 5.31 -1.51 -6.40
CA MET A 88 5.15 -0.53 -5.32
C MET A 88 4.98 0.90 -5.85
N ALA A 89 5.69 1.27 -6.92
CA ALA A 89 5.51 2.56 -7.58
C ALA A 89 4.12 2.67 -8.22
N ALA A 90 3.63 1.60 -8.87
CA ALA A 90 2.28 1.55 -9.41
C ALA A 90 1.22 1.69 -8.30
N LEU A 91 1.40 0.98 -7.18
CA LEU A 91 0.53 1.09 -6.00
C LEU A 91 0.53 2.51 -5.42
N PHE A 92 1.71 3.13 -5.29
CA PHE A 92 1.83 4.52 -4.84
C PHE A 92 1.06 5.49 -5.76
N VAL A 93 1.23 5.38 -7.07
CA VAL A 93 0.54 6.23 -8.05
C VAL A 93 -0.97 6.04 -7.98
N ALA A 94 -1.44 4.79 -7.85
CA ALA A 94 -2.86 4.49 -7.72
C ALA A 94 -3.45 5.11 -6.43
N LEU A 95 -2.81 4.89 -5.28
CA LEU A 95 -3.22 5.48 -4.00
C LEU A 95 -3.20 7.02 -4.04
N TYR A 96 -2.19 7.61 -4.67
CA TYR A 96 -2.12 9.06 -4.85
C TYR A 96 -3.28 9.60 -5.69
N ALA A 97 -3.56 8.95 -6.83
CA ALA A 97 -4.67 9.33 -7.70
C ALA A 97 -6.01 9.19 -6.98
N LEU A 98 -6.23 8.07 -6.27
CA LEU A 98 -7.46 7.84 -5.50
C LEU A 98 -7.62 8.88 -4.39
N ASN A 99 -6.57 9.13 -3.60
CA ASN A 99 -6.59 10.15 -2.54
C ASN A 99 -6.89 11.56 -3.09
N PHE A 100 -6.37 11.88 -4.27
CA PHE A 100 -6.64 13.16 -4.93
C PHE A 100 -8.09 13.27 -5.41
N LEU A 101 -8.66 12.19 -5.96
CA LEU A 101 -10.02 12.16 -6.49
C LEU A 101 -11.09 12.04 -5.39
N SER A 102 -10.75 11.45 -4.24
CA SER A 102 -11.65 11.22 -3.11
C SER A 102 -11.72 12.38 -2.12
N GLY A 103 -11.27 13.58 -2.52
CA GLY A 103 -11.07 14.76 -1.67
C GLY A 103 -12.14 15.05 -0.63
#